data_AF-A0A519RTG0-F1
#
_entry.id   AF-A0A519RTG0-F1
#
_cell.length_a   1.000
_cell.length_b   1.000
_cell.length_c   1.000
_cell.angle_alpha   90.00
_cell.angle_beta   90.00
_cell.angle_gamma   90.00
#
_symmetry.space_group_name_H-M   'P 1'
#
loop_
_entity.id
_entity.type
_entity.pdbx_description
1 polymer ?
#
loop_
_entity_poly.entity_id
_entity_poly.type
_entity_poly.pdbx_seq_one_letter_code
_entity_poly.pdbx_strand_id
1 'polypeptide(L)'
;NPLLVLLDLNMPVMSGFDFLQAYHLLPDTCRRRIKVVVLSSSEQFADVQQAQQLAADFISKPLTEEVLARLLAQHMGYGAPAA
;
A
#
# COMPACT_ATOMS: atom_id res chain seq x y z
N ASN A 1 -12.54 -11.00 6.49
CA ASN A 1 -11.30 -11.16 5.70
C ASN A 1 -10.77 -9.78 5.34
N PRO A 2 -9.59 -9.38 5.85
CA PRO A 2 -8.90 -8.17 5.42
C PRO A 2 -8.32 -8.36 4.01
N LEU A 3 -8.17 -7.27 3.25
CA LEU A 3 -7.62 -7.26 1.89
C LEU A 3 -6.41 -6.33 1.85
N LEU A 4 -5.30 -6.80 1.28
CA LEU A 4 -4.08 -6.01 1.07
C LEU A 4 -4.03 -5.56 -0.40
N VAL A 5 -3.91 -4.25 -0.63
CA VAL A 5 -3.70 -3.65 -1.96
C VAL A 5 -2.29 -3.10 -2.03
N LEU A 6 -1.53 -3.54 -3.03
CA LEU A 6 -0.26 -2.92 -3.41
C LEU A 6 -0.54 -1.91 -4.53
N LEU A 7 -0.32 -0.63 -4.27
CA LEU A 7 -0.68 0.46 -5.16
C LEU A 7 0.56 1.10 -5.78
N ASP A 8 0.63 1.14 -7.11
CA ASP A 8 1.63 1.94 -7.82
C ASP A 8 1.22 3.42 -7.85
N LEU A 9 2.20 4.33 -7.75
CA LEU A 9 1.95 5.77 -7.96
C LEU A 9 1.96 6.13 -9.44
N ASN A 10 2.79 5.45 -10.23
CA ASN A 10 2.96 5.72 -11.66
C ASN A 10 2.02 4.84 -12.49
N MET A 11 0.72 5.16 -12.42
CA MET A 11 -0.32 4.51 -13.20
C MET A 11 -0.78 5.42 -14.36
N PRO A 12 -0.98 4.89 -15.58
CA PRO A 12 -1.54 5.66 -16.68
C PRO A 12 -3.01 6.00 -16.42
N VAL A 13 -3.47 7.13 -16.96
CA VAL A 13 -4.84 7.68 -16.84
C VAL A 13 -5.20 8.21 -15.45
N MET A 14 -4.94 7.46 -14.37
CA MET A 14 -5.19 7.86 -12.99
C MET A 14 -3.93 7.64 -12.15
N SER A 15 -3.46 8.66 -11.43
CA SER A 15 -2.31 8.49 -10.54
C SER A 15 -2.68 7.67 -9.29
N GLY A 16 -1.72 6.98 -8.69
CA GLY A 16 -1.93 6.36 -7.37
C GLY A 16 -2.35 7.37 -6.31
N PHE A 17 -1.98 8.65 -6.43
CA PHE A 17 -2.49 9.70 -5.54
C PHE A 17 -3.98 9.97 -5.73
N ASP A 18 -4.46 10.01 -6.98
CA ASP A 18 -5.88 10.18 -7.28
C ASP A 18 -6.69 9.00 -6.74
N PHE A 19 -6.14 7.78 -6.87
CA PHE A 19 -6.72 6.58 -6.27
C PHE A 19 -6.81 6.73 -4.74
N LEU A 20 -5.74 7.15 -4.07
CA LEU A 20 -5.72 7.32 -2.61
C LEU A 20 -6.74 8.37 -2.15
N GLN A 21 -6.89 9.47 -2.89
CA GLN A 21 -7.91 10.47 -2.58
C GLN A 21 -9.32 9.89 -2.73
N ALA A 22 -9.62 9.23 -3.84
CA ALA A 22 -10.92 8.56 -4.05
C ALA A 22 -11.19 7.48 -3.00
N TYR A 23 -10.15 6.73 -2.61
CA TYR A 23 -10.23 5.71 -1.57
C TYR A 23 -10.66 6.30 -0.22
N HIS A 24 -10.16 7.49 0.16
CA HIS A 24 -10.55 8.14 1.42
C HIS A 24 -12.01 8.58 1.48
N LEU A 25 -12.64 8.77 0.32
CA LEU A 25 -14.06 9.09 0.22
C LEU A 25 -14.96 7.87 0.45
N LEU A 26 -14.40 6.65 0.45
CA LEU A 26 -15.16 5.44 0.75
C LEU A 26 -15.58 5.38 2.22
N PRO A 27 -16.74 4.74 2.52
CA PRO A 27 -17.19 4.52 3.89
C PRO A 27 -16.12 3.83 4.75
N ASP A 28 -16.03 4.22 6.02
CA ASP A 28 -15.08 3.62 6.98
C ASP A 28 -15.24 2.10 7.09
N THR A 29 -16.45 1.59 6.92
CA THR A 29 -16.73 0.14 6.91
C THR A 29 -15.99 -0.59 5.79
N CYS A 30 -15.81 0.05 4.64
CA CYS A 30 -15.00 -0.46 3.53
C CYS A 30 -13.51 -0.28 3.85
N ARG A 31 -13.09 0.93 4.22
CA ARG A 31 -11.68 1.25 4.45
C ARG A 31 -11.05 0.44 5.57
N ARG A 32 -11.78 0.13 6.64
CA ARG A 32 -11.27 -0.71 7.75
C ARG A 32 -10.92 -2.13 7.33
N ARG A 33 -11.49 -2.63 6.23
CA ARG A 33 -11.24 -3.97 5.71
C ARG A 33 -10.13 -4.01 4.67
N ILE A 34 -9.65 -2.85 4.20
CA ILE A 34 -8.67 -2.74 3.13
C ILE A 34 -7.41 -2.05 3.69
N LYS A 35 -6.25 -2.65 3.46
CA LYS A 35 -4.95 -2.07 3.75
C LYS A 35 -4.30 -1.71 2.44
N VAL A 36 -4.09 -0.42 2.20
CA VAL A 36 -3.40 0.08 1.00
C VAL A 36 -1.95 0.36 1.37
N VAL A 37 -1.05 -0.28 0.65
CA VAL A 37 0.40 -0.08 0.75
C VAL A 37 0.87 0.44 -0.60
N VAL A 38 1.57 1.58 -0.60
CA VAL A 38 2.13 2.13 -1.82
C VAL A 38 3.42 1.40 -2.16
N LEU A 39 3.56 0.99 -3.41
CA LEU A 39 4.74 0.36 -3.98
C LEU A 39 5.20 1.18 -5.19
N SER A 40 6.21 2.04 -5.00
CA SER A 40 6.63 3.00 -6.03
C SER A 40 8.14 3.04 -6.22
N SER A 41 8.59 3.51 -7.39
CA SER A 41 10.01 3.83 -7.67
C SER A 41 10.32 5.31 -7.46
N SER A 42 9.36 6.11 -6.97
CA SER A 42 9.62 7.53 -6.70
C SER A 42 10.59 7.67 -5.53
N GLU A 43 11.69 8.38 -5.78
CA GLU A 43 12.68 8.79 -4.77
C GLU A 43 12.42 10.21 -4.28
N GLN A 44 11.38 10.88 -4.80
CA GLN A 44 11.07 12.24 -4.45
C GLN A 44 10.46 12.29 -3.04
N PHE A 45 11.15 12.98 -2.13
CA PHE A 45 10.75 13.07 -0.73
C PHE A 45 9.30 13.53 -0.53
N ALA A 46 8.83 14.48 -1.35
CA ALA A 46 7.46 14.98 -1.31
C ALA A 46 6.43 13.86 -1.61
N ASP A 47 6.70 13.01 -2.60
CA ASP A 47 5.81 11.91 -2.98
C ASP A 47 5.73 10.86 -1.87
N VAL A 48 6.88 10.51 -1.28
CA VAL A 48 6.97 9.57 -0.16
C VAL A 48 6.18 10.10 1.04
N GLN A 49 6.39 11.36 1.40
CA GLN A 49 5.70 11.99 2.52
C GLN A 49 4.19 12.05 2.30
N GLN A 50 3.75 12.47 1.12
CA GLN A 50 2.33 12.52 0.78
C GLN A 50 1.70 11.12 0.78
N ALA A 51 2.38 10.12 0.23
CA ALA A 51 1.90 8.75 0.21
C ALA A 51 1.77 8.17 1.63
N GLN A 52 2.74 8.44 2.51
CA GLN A 52 2.71 8.00 3.91
C GLN A 52 1.58 8.65 4.72
N GLN A 53 1.12 9.85 4.36
CA GLN A 53 -0.02 10.49 5.02
C GLN A 53 -1.37 9.87 4.62
N LEU A 54 -1.44 9.23 3.45
CA LEU A 54 -2.67 8.69 2.87
C LEU A 54 -2.74 7.15 2.96
N ALA A 55 -1.60 6.46 2.91
CA ALA A 55 -1.52 5.02 2.91
C ALA A 55 -1.09 4.47 4.28
N ALA A 56 -1.24 3.16 4.45
CA ALA A 56 -0.74 2.50 5.66
C ALA A 56 0.78 2.40 5.66
N ASP A 57 1.37 2.10 4.50
CA ASP A 57 2.82 1.96 4.32
C ASP A 57 3.25 2.42 2.93
N PHE A 58 4.54 2.75 2.80
CA PHE A 58 5.21 3.03 1.53
C PHE A 58 6.43 2.11 1.37
N ILE A 59 6.57 1.53 0.19
CA ILE A 59 7.64 0.61 -0.17
C ILE A 59 8.26 1.07 -1.48
N SER A 60 9.58 1.23 -1.46
CA SER A 60 10.34 1.44 -2.68
C SER A 60 10.47 0.12 -3.45
N LYS A 61 10.23 0.16 -4.75
CA LYS A 61 10.49 -0.97 -5.64
C LYS A 61 11.99 -1.32 -5.65
N PRO A 62 12.38 -2.59 -5.91
CA PRO A 62 11.52 -3.74 -6.23
C PRO A 62 10.85 -4.35 -4.99
N LEU A 63 9.68 -4.96 -5.18
CA LEU A 63 9.04 -5.78 -4.14
C LEU A 63 9.79 -7.11 -4.02
N THR A 64 10.45 -7.34 -2.89
CA THR A 64 11.10 -8.63 -2.58
C THR A 64 10.17 -9.55 -1.81
N GLU A 65 10.44 -10.86 -1.86
CA GLU A 65 9.68 -11.86 -1.10
C GLU A 65 9.73 -11.59 0.42
N GLU A 66 10.88 -11.17 0.93
CA GLU A 66 11.08 -10.79 2.34
C GLU A 66 10.16 -9.63 2.76
N VAL A 67 10.08 -8.59 1.91
CA VAL A 67 9.20 -7.44 2.16
C VAL A 67 7.73 -7.85 2.08
N LEU A 68 7.35 -8.67 1.09
CA LEU A 68 6.00 -9.17 0.96
C LEU A 68 5.60 -10.04 2.16
N ALA A 69 6.46 -10.96 2.58
CA ALA A 69 6.23 -11.81 3.75
C ALA A 69 6.04 -10.96 5.02
N ARG A 70 6.84 -9.90 5.19
CA ARG A 70 6.69 -8.94 6.29
C ARG A 70 5.33 -8.26 6.27
N LEU A 71 4.85 -7.78 5.12
CA LEU A 71 3.55 -7.12 4.99
C LEU A 71 2.39 -8.07 5.29
N LEU A 72 2.47 -9.30 4.78
CA LEU A 72 1.45 -10.31 5.04
C LEU A 72 1.40 -10.67 6.52
N ALA A 73 2.55 -10.80 7.18
CA ALA A 73 2.62 -11.04 8.62
C ALA A 73 2.03 -9.86 9.43
N GLN A 74 2.39 -8.62 9.07
CA GLN A 74 1.93 -7.41 9.74
C GLN A 74 0.43 -7.15 9.61
N HIS A 75 -0.13 -7.32 8.40
CA HIS A 75 -1.49 -6.86 8.10
C HIS A 75 -2.52 -7.97 7.96
N MET A 76 -2.10 -9.17 7.57
CA MET A 76 -3.01 -10.29 7.26
C MET A 76 -2.93 -11.43 8.29
N GLY A 77 -2.06 -11.32 9.31
CA GLY A 77 -1.85 -12.38 10.30
C GLY A 77 -1.22 -13.64 9.69
N TYR A 78 -0.47 -13.48 8.60
CA TYR A 78 0.21 -14.58 7.93
C TYR A 78 1.44 -15.01 8.73
N GLY A 79 1.40 -16.20 9.33
CA GLY A 79 2.61 -16.84 9.83
C GLY A 79 3.47 -17.23 8.64
N ALA A 80 4.69 -16.71 8.55
CA ALA A 80 5.61 -17.05 7.47
C ALA A 80 5.71 -18.59 7.33
N PRO A 81 5.74 -19.14 6.11
CA PRO A 81 6.00 -20.56 5.94
C PRO A 81 7.34 -20.87 6.59
N ALA A 82 7.37 -21.88 7.47
CA ALA A 82 8.62 -22.39 8.00
C ALA A 82 9.51 -22.79 6.82
N ALA A 83 10.71 -22.20 6.75
CA ALA A 83 11.74 -22.55 5.79
C ALA A 83 12.19 -24.01 5.98
#